data_AF-A0A930WRI3-F1
#
_entry.id   AF-A0A930WRI3-F1
#
_cell.length_a   1.000
_cell.length_b   1.000
_cell.length_c   1.000
_cell.angle_alpha   90.00
_cell.angle_beta   90.00
_cell.angle_gamma   90.00
#
_symmetry.space_group_name_H-M   'P 1'
#
loop_
_entity.id
_entity.type
_entity.pdbx_description
1 polymer ?
#
loop_
_entity_poly.entity_id
_entity_poly.type
_entity_poly.pdbx_seq_one_letter_code
_entity_poly.pdbx_strand_id
1 'polypeptide(L)'
;MEGAVGRIQAVYQSMLKEYEVSTNAVLEVGITVKNRKKECQFCGNTDPLEFAKGPCMNCEGGECWYCLKCIGMGKVKACSVVIATPEEEQPFPKRTEALAHYKHTLSAKQEQLSLECLDVVQQTGFREHLLWAVTGSGKTEMIFASIEWMVQQGKRVAIAAPRIDVCVELAPRLKEAFPTVEQNVLHSQSEEGYKRVPLTIATTHQMLRFYRAFDLVVIDETDSFPYRDNELLIRAVHRALKEDGCLMYLTATPSQMLEKRLKRKELSVSLLPERYHKKPLVVPTMSYIGDLEKKLKKKKVPKPVQRFIEEHVRVRKRFLLFVPRITLLGPIEAALRRQFQNAKFETVSSKEIYRQERIAQMRAGKLDFLVTTTILERGVTFPGVDVCVVNAHEEEFSREVLVQIAGRVGRTAECPTGEVVYFHNGKTKAMVQAIKEIEDLNRQALLGREGK
;
A
#
# COMPACT_ATOMS: atom_id res chain seq x y z
N MET A 1 26.75 3.33 19.00
CA MET A 1 26.48 4.27 17.89
C MET A 1 25.57 3.73 16.76
N GLU A 2 25.76 2.51 16.23
CA GLU A 2 25.00 2.03 15.03
C GLU A 2 23.47 1.96 15.16
N GLY A 3 22.93 1.78 16.37
CA GLY A 3 21.49 1.64 16.60
C GLY A 3 20.67 2.94 16.60
N ALA A 4 21.33 4.11 16.60
CA ALA A 4 20.69 5.42 16.78
C ALA A 4 20.76 6.35 15.55
N VAL A 5 21.65 6.09 14.58
CA VAL A 5 21.83 6.92 13.38
C VAL A 5 20.68 6.73 12.39
N GLY A 6 20.20 7.83 11.81
CA GLY A 6 19.06 7.86 10.90
C GLY A 6 17.72 7.58 11.58
N ARG A 7 17.63 7.72 12.92
CA ARG A 7 16.47 7.29 13.69
C ARG A 7 15.90 8.35 14.61
N ILE A 8 14.62 8.15 14.94
CA ILE A 8 13.87 8.93 15.91
C ILE A 8 13.55 8.02 17.09
N GLN A 9 13.90 8.50 18.28
CA GLN A 9 13.64 7.81 19.53
C GLN A 9 13.03 8.79 20.53
N ALA A 10 12.11 8.32 21.35
CA ALA A 10 11.60 9.09 22.47
C ALA A 10 12.11 8.45 23.76
N VAL A 11 12.90 9.20 24.53
CA VAL A 11 13.47 8.76 25.80
C VAL A 11 12.92 9.61 26.94
N TYR A 12 12.97 9.10 28.17
CA TYR A 12 12.70 9.93 29.33
C TYR A 12 13.88 10.85 29.61
N GLN A 13 13.62 12.07 30.05
CA GLN A 13 14.65 13.05 30.35
C GLN A 13 15.72 12.53 31.34
N SER A 14 15.31 11.69 32.30
CA SER A 14 16.22 11.03 33.24
C SER A 14 17.21 10.07 32.59
N MET A 15 16.82 9.45 31.47
CA MET A 15 17.65 8.51 30.71
C MET A 15 18.56 9.20 29.69
N LEU A 16 18.39 10.50 29.44
CA LEU A 16 19.15 11.21 28.39
C LEU A 16 20.68 11.10 28.58
N LYS A 17 21.15 11.05 29.84
CA LYS A 17 22.58 10.90 30.17
C LYS A 17 23.16 9.53 29.82
N GLU A 18 22.32 8.53 29.62
CA GLU A 18 22.70 7.17 29.25
C GLU A 18 22.78 6.97 27.72
N TYR A 19 22.36 7.97 26.94
CA TYR A 19 22.40 7.93 25.48
C TYR A 19 23.56 8.77 24.96
N GLU A 20 24.44 8.16 24.17
CA GLU A 20 25.37 8.89 23.31
C GLU A 20 24.58 9.60 22.21
N VAL A 21 24.29 10.89 22.41
CA VAL A 21 23.60 11.73 21.43
C VAL A 21 24.62 12.33 20.47
N SER A 22 24.45 12.09 19.17
CA SER A 22 25.27 12.73 18.13
C SER A 22 25.13 14.25 18.18
N THR A 23 26.21 14.98 17.88
CA THR A 23 26.22 16.45 17.82
C THR A 23 25.19 17.02 16.85
N ASN A 24 24.83 16.25 15.82
CA ASN A 24 23.92 16.69 14.75
C ASN A 24 22.49 16.21 15.00
N ALA A 25 22.23 15.58 16.15
CA ALA A 25 20.89 15.16 16.54
C ALA A 25 20.01 16.36 16.91
N VAL A 26 18.79 16.36 16.41
CA VAL A 26 17.76 17.33 16.79
C VAL A 26 17.05 16.82 18.04
N LEU A 27 17.04 17.65 19.09
CA LEU A 27 16.37 17.35 20.36
C LEU A 27 15.10 18.19 20.49
N GLU A 28 13.97 17.53 20.66
CA GLU A 28 12.68 18.19 20.91
C GLU A 28 11.98 17.61 22.14
N VAL A 29 11.09 18.39 22.75
CA VAL A 29 10.18 17.87 23.77
C VAL A 29 9.10 17.01 23.12
N GLY A 30 8.66 15.94 23.79
CA GLY A 30 7.76 14.96 23.20
C GLY A 30 6.40 15.51 22.77
N ILE A 31 5.91 16.54 23.47
CA ILE A 31 4.68 17.26 23.10
C ILE A 31 4.88 18.75 23.32
N THR A 32 4.66 19.54 22.26
CA THR A 32 4.64 21.01 22.34
C THR A 32 3.21 21.54 22.34
N VAL A 33 3.01 22.74 22.88
CA VAL A 33 1.72 23.44 22.80
C VAL A 33 1.91 24.72 21.99
N LYS A 34 1.32 24.80 20.80
CA LYS A 34 1.31 26.00 19.94
C LYS A 34 -0.12 26.48 19.77
N ASN A 35 -0.40 27.76 20.04
CA ASN A 35 -1.76 28.34 19.91
C ASN A 35 -2.86 27.53 20.63
N ARG A 36 -2.58 27.07 21.86
CA ARG A 36 -3.45 26.17 22.66
C ARG A 36 -3.73 24.79 22.05
N LYS A 37 -3.08 24.43 20.95
CA LYS A 37 -3.15 23.09 20.35
C LYS A 37 -1.89 22.29 20.70
N LYS A 38 -2.09 21.04 21.08
CA LYS A 38 -1.00 20.11 21.39
C LYS A 38 -0.51 19.47 20.09
N GLU A 39 0.80 19.32 19.94
CA GLU A 39 1.44 18.62 18.84
C GLU A 39 2.47 17.64 19.39
N CYS A 40 2.37 16.36 19.02
CA CYS A 40 3.38 15.37 19.36
C CYS A 40 4.58 15.46 18.41
N GLN A 41 5.79 15.68 18.93
CA GLN A 41 6.97 15.84 18.07
C GLN A 41 7.52 14.50 17.52
N PHE A 42 7.11 13.39 18.13
CA PHE A 42 7.46 12.07 17.62
C PHE A 42 6.61 11.68 16.39
N CYS A 43 5.28 11.73 16.47
CA CYS A 43 4.40 11.27 15.38
C CYS A 43 3.68 12.39 14.64
N GLY A 44 3.75 13.64 15.09
CA GLY A 44 3.05 14.77 14.49
C GLY A 44 1.55 14.85 14.79
N ASN A 45 1.01 14.03 15.71
CA ASN A 45 -0.41 14.08 16.06
C ASN A 45 -0.82 15.45 16.60
N THR A 46 -1.92 16.00 16.10
CA THR A 46 -2.53 17.26 16.56
C THR A 46 -3.96 17.10 17.05
N ASP A 47 -4.56 15.91 16.91
CA ASP A 47 -5.92 15.62 17.37
C ASP A 47 -6.00 15.68 18.90
N PRO A 48 -6.79 16.60 19.49
CA PRO A 48 -6.96 16.72 20.93
C PRO A 48 -7.47 15.45 21.64
N LEU A 49 -8.28 14.62 20.96
CA LEU A 49 -8.83 13.37 21.51
C LEU A 49 -7.77 12.27 21.63
N GLU A 50 -6.68 12.40 20.88
CA GLU A 50 -5.55 11.45 20.86
C GLU A 50 -4.46 11.82 21.86
N PHE A 51 -4.79 12.68 22.84
CA PHE A 51 -3.95 13.02 23.98
C PHE A 51 -4.67 12.72 25.29
N ALA A 52 -3.98 12.03 26.19
CA ALA A 52 -4.47 11.75 27.53
C ALA A 52 -3.48 12.23 28.59
N LYS A 53 -3.97 12.49 29.81
CA LYS A 53 -3.14 12.68 30.99
C LYS A 53 -2.98 11.37 31.72
N GLY A 54 -1.81 11.19 32.34
CA GLY A 54 -1.58 10.08 33.25
C GLY A 54 -0.44 10.37 34.20
N PRO A 55 -0.19 9.48 35.18
CA PRO A 55 0.82 9.71 36.20
C PRO A 55 2.23 9.82 35.62
N CYS A 56 3.02 10.73 36.18
CA CYS A 56 4.39 10.99 35.79
C CYS A 56 5.26 11.43 36.97
N MET A 57 6.29 10.64 37.25
CA MET A 57 7.26 10.91 38.32
C MET A 57 8.29 12.00 37.96
N ASN A 58 8.40 12.35 36.67
CA ASN A 58 9.33 13.38 36.19
C ASN A 58 8.69 14.78 36.14
N CYS A 59 7.41 14.91 36.45
CA CYS A 59 6.71 16.20 36.42
C CYS A 59 6.27 16.58 37.83
N GLU A 60 6.53 17.82 38.23
CA GLU A 60 6.25 18.31 39.60
C GLU A 60 4.78 18.12 40.01
N GLY A 61 3.84 18.19 39.07
CA GLY A 61 2.41 17.99 39.31
C GLY A 61 1.94 16.53 39.35
N GLY A 62 2.84 15.54 39.28
CA GLY A 62 2.50 14.10 39.32
C GLY A 62 1.75 13.57 38.09
N GLU A 63 1.35 14.42 37.16
CA GLU A 63 0.68 14.09 35.91
C GLU A 63 1.41 14.65 34.69
N CYS A 64 1.33 13.94 33.56
CA CYS A 64 1.86 14.40 32.29
C CYS A 64 0.94 13.99 31.13
N TRP A 65 0.87 14.84 30.11
CA TRP A 65 0.22 14.49 28.85
C TRP A 65 1.04 13.46 28.08
N TYR A 66 0.37 12.55 27.38
CA TYR A 66 1.01 11.61 26.47
C TYR A 66 0.13 11.38 25.23
N CYS A 67 0.78 10.97 24.13
CA CYS A 67 0.11 10.73 22.86
C CYS A 67 -0.39 9.29 22.76
N LEU A 68 -1.70 9.11 22.53
CA LEU A 68 -2.34 7.78 22.37
C LEU A 68 -1.85 7.06 21.11
N LYS A 69 -1.66 7.79 20.00
CA LYS A 69 -1.11 7.22 18.74
C LYS A 69 0.29 6.64 18.87
N CYS A 70 1.09 7.09 19.84
CA CYS A 70 2.45 6.59 20.04
C CYS A 70 2.54 5.39 20.97
N ILE A 71 1.48 5.01 21.70
CA ILE A 71 1.55 3.99 22.77
C ILE A 71 2.22 2.71 22.29
N GLY A 72 1.82 2.18 21.13
CA GLY A 72 2.38 0.94 20.57
C GLY A 72 3.82 1.06 20.06
N MET A 73 4.35 2.27 19.93
CA MET A 73 5.71 2.55 19.44
C MET A 73 6.67 3.04 20.54
N GLY A 74 6.17 3.19 21.77
CA GLY A 74 6.85 3.83 22.88
C GLY A 74 6.04 5.03 23.37
N LYS A 75 5.66 5.03 24.65
CA LYS A 75 4.81 6.07 25.24
C LYS A 75 5.52 7.43 25.25
N VAL A 76 5.21 8.28 24.27
CA VAL A 76 5.73 9.65 24.17
C VAL A 76 4.92 10.55 25.12
N LYS A 77 5.57 11.00 26.20
CA LYS A 77 5.03 11.98 27.14
C LYS A 77 5.45 13.39 26.75
N ALA A 78 4.79 14.41 27.29
CA ALA A 78 5.19 15.81 27.09
C ALA A 78 6.61 16.07 27.61
N CYS A 79 6.99 15.43 28.73
CA CYS A 79 8.34 15.48 29.30
C CYS A 79 9.33 14.48 28.68
N SER A 80 8.94 13.72 27.65
CA SER A 80 9.89 12.90 26.90
C SER A 80 10.81 13.81 26.09
N VAL A 81 12.03 13.34 25.82
CA VAL A 81 12.94 13.95 24.86
C VAL A 81 12.90 13.11 23.59
N VAL A 82 12.51 13.74 22.49
CA VAL A 82 12.57 13.14 21.16
C VAL A 82 13.94 13.46 20.58
N ILE A 83 14.73 12.41 20.34
CA ILE A 83 16.05 12.47 19.75
C ILE A 83 15.91 12.03 18.30
N ALA A 84 16.17 12.92 17.37
CA ALA A 84 16.16 12.64 15.93
C ALA A 84 17.58 12.80 15.39
N THR A 85 18.27 11.68 15.15
CA THR A 85 19.66 11.68 14.67
C THR A 85 19.66 11.46 13.17
N PRO A 86 20.12 12.43 12.36
CA PRO A 86 20.19 12.26 10.91
C PRO A 86 21.24 11.21 10.54
N GLU A 87 21.11 10.63 9.35
CA GLU A 87 22.15 9.77 8.77
C GLU A 87 23.12 10.65 7.97
N GLU A 88 23.98 11.38 8.68
CA GLU A 88 25.00 12.22 8.07
C GLU A 88 26.31 11.43 7.89
N GLU A 89 26.79 11.43 6.63
CA GLU A 89 28.15 11.11 6.17
C GLU A 89 28.71 9.68 6.31
N GLN A 90 27.90 8.65 6.56
CA GLN A 90 28.35 7.26 6.40
C GLN A 90 27.75 6.60 5.16
N PRO A 91 28.17 6.97 3.93
CA PRO A 91 27.73 6.23 2.75
C PRO A 91 28.15 4.76 2.88
N PHE A 92 27.31 3.86 2.37
CA PHE A 92 27.73 2.48 2.18
C PHE A 92 28.88 2.43 1.16
N PRO A 93 29.71 1.38 1.16
CA PRO A 93 30.74 1.22 0.14
C PRO A 93 30.12 1.27 -1.25
N LYS A 94 30.69 2.12 -2.12
CA LYS A 94 30.27 2.20 -3.52
C LYS A 94 30.54 0.89 -4.23
N ARG A 95 29.69 0.58 -5.20
CA ARG A 95 29.74 -0.64 -6.01
C ARG A 95 29.76 -0.29 -7.48
N THR A 96 30.45 -1.09 -8.29
CA THR A 96 30.60 -0.85 -9.74
C THR A 96 30.01 -1.96 -10.58
N GLU A 97 29.80 -3.12 -9.98
CA GLU A 97 29.15 -4.27 -10.57
C GLU A 97 27.65 -4.05 -10.75
N ALA A 98 27.05 -4.74 -11.73
CA ALA A 98 25.61 -4.86 -11.83
C ALA A 98 25.09 -5.65 -10.61
N LEU A 99 24.08 -5.10 -9.95
CA LEU A 99 23.46 -5.63 -8.74
C LEU A 99 22.08 -6.22 -9.03
N ALA A 100 21.39 -5.69 -10.04
CA ALA A 100 20.02 -6.08 -10.38
C ALA A 100 19.99 -7.28 -11.33
N HIS A 101 19.29 -8.33 -10.92
CA HIS A 101 18.94 -9.48 -11.74
C HIS A 101 17.48 -9.42 -12.13
N TYR A 102 17.21 -9.29 -13.43
CA TYR A 102 15.85 -9.30 -13.96
C TYR A 102 15.47 -10.73 -14.31
N LYS A 103 14.46 -11.26 -13.62
CA LYS A 103 13.86 -12.57 -13.93
C LYS A 103 13.26 -12.62 -15.35
N HIS A 104 12.76 -11.48 -15.82
CA HIS A 104 12.14 -11.30 -17.12
C HIS A 104 12.64 -10.00 -17.75
N THR A 105 12.81 -9.99 -19.06
CA THR A 105 13.17 -8.78 -19.81
C THR A 105 12.04 -7.77 -19.74
N LEU A 106 12.37 -6.51 -19.45
CA LEU A 106 11.41 -5.41 -19.53
C LEU A 106 10.94 -5.23 -20.97
N SER A 107 9.67 -4.90 -21.15
CA SER A 107 9.19 -4.38 -22.43
C SER A 107 9.82 -3.01 -22.72
N ALA A 108 9.92 -2.63 -23.99
CA ALA A 108 10.49 -1.32 -24.38
C ALA A 108 9.83 -0.13 -23.66
N LYS A 109 8.53 -0.20 -23.34
CA LYS A 109 7.86 0.86 -22.58
C LYS A 109 8.23 0.83 -21.09
N GLN A 110 8.33 -0.36 -20.49
CA GLN A 110 8.79 -0.48 -19.09
C GLN A 110 10.24 -0.02 -18.95
N GLU A 111 11.10 -0.34 -19.92
CA GLU A 111 12.49 0.11 -19.97
C GLU A 111 12.58 1.63 -20.09
N GLN A 112 11.82 2.24 -21.01
CA GLN A 112 11.72 3.69 -21.12
C GLN A 112 11.32 4.33 -19.78
N LEU A 113 10.25 3.83 -19.13
CA LEU A 113 9.80 4.38 -17.86
C LEU A 113 10.78 4.10 -16.71
N SER A 114 11.54 3.00 -16.77
CA SER A 114 12.61 2.72 -15.82
C SER A 114 13.75 3.74 -15.94
N LEU A 115 14.10 4.13 -17.17
CA LEU A 115 15.04 5.20 -17.44
C LEU A 115 14.49 6.56 -16.99
N GLU A 116 13.21 6.87 -17.22
CA GLU A 116 12.58 8.10 -16.71
C GLU A 116 12.65 8.17 -15.17
N CYS A 117 12.37 7.06 -14.47
CA CYS A 117 12.55 6.95 -13.02
C CYS A 117 14.00 7.15 -12.59
N LEU A 118 14.96 6.57 -13.32
CA LEU A 118 16.39 6.73 -13.07
C LEU A 118 16.85 8.17 -13.25
N ASP A 119 16.44 8.84 -14.33
CA ASP A 119 16.76 10.24 -14.62
C ASP A 119 16.26 11.14 -13.50
N VAL A 120 15.04 10.90 -13.00
CA VAL A 120 14.56 11.60 -11.82
C VAL A 120 15.48 11.29 -10.65
N VAL A 121 15.82 10.05 -10.35
CA VAL A 121 16.66 9.69 -9.19
C VAL A 121 18.09 10.25 -9.26
N GLN A 122 18.62 10.53 -10.45
CA GLN A 122 19.97 11.09 -10.67
C GLN A 122 20.09 12.60 -10.50
N GLN A 123 18.99 13.35 -10.58
CA GLN A 123 19.02 14.80 -10.38
C GLN A 123 19.45 15.19 -8.94
N THR A 124 19.64 16.48 -8.67
CA THR A 124 19.92 17.01 -7.32
C THR A 124 18.71 17.72 -6.72
N GLY A 125 18.69 17.85 -5.38
CA GLY A 125 17.58 18.47 -4.62
C GLY A 125 16.39 17.55 -4.40
N PHE A 126 15.48 17.96 -3.49
CA PHE A 126 14.29 17.19 -3.17
C PHE A 126 13.38 17.01 -4.39
N ARG A 127 12.93 15.76 -4.63
CA ARG A 127 12.06 15.44 -5.78
C ARG A 127 10.95 14.48 -5.41
N GLU A 128 9.82 14.66 -6.09
CA GLU A 128 8.69 13.75 -6.04
C GLU A 128 8.32 13.28 -7.44
N HIS A 129 8.15 11.97 -7.56
CA HIS A 129 7.80 11.30 -8.80
C HIS A 129 6.70 10.27 -8.59
N LEU A 130 5.76 10.19 -9.52
CA LEU A 130 4.71 9.20 -9.54
C LEU A 130 4.89 8.26 -10.72
N LEU A 131 5.14 6.99 -10.44
CA LEU A 131 5.02 5.90 -11.40
C LEU A 131 3.57 5.40 -11.38
N TRP A 132 2.75 5.97 -12.27
CA TRP A 132 1.37 5.57 -12.46
C TRP A 132 1.32 4.42 -13.45
N ALA A 133 1.09 3.21 -12.96
CA ALA A 133 1.14 2.03 -13.80
C ALA A 133 0.08 1.00 -13.39
N VAL A 134 -0.66 0.50 -14.38
CA VAL A 134 -1.83 -0.37 -14.15
C VAL A 134 -1.48 -1.64 -13.37
N THR A 135 -2.47 -2.31 -12.79
CA THR A 135 -2.22 -3.58 -12.06
C THR A 135 -1.64 -4.64 -12.99
N GLY A 136 -0.66 -5.40 -12.50
CA GLY A 136 0.01 -6.44 -13.28
C GLY A 136 1.05 -5.93 -14.30
N SER A 137 1.37 -4.64 -14.33
CA SER A 137 2.32 -4.06 -15.29
C SER A 137 3.81 -4.18 -14.91
N GLY A 138 4.18 -4.91 -13.85
CA GLY A 138 5.59 -5.02 -13.42
C GLY A 138 6.15 -3.72 -12.82
N LYS A 139 5.36 -3.00 -12.02
CA LYS A 139 5.75 -1.74 -11.36
C LYS A 139 7.07 -1.83 -10.60
N THR A 140 7.24 -2.93 -9.87
CA THR A 140 8.40 -3.16 -9.01
C THR A 140 9.68 -3.31 -9.83
N GLU A 141 9.64 -3.98 -10.98
CA GLU A 141 10.83 -4.13 -11.84
C GLU A 141 11.27 -2.80 -12.46
N MET A 142 10.33 -1.88 -12.74
CA MET A 142 10.65 -0.59 -13.35
C MET A 142 11.49 0.31 -12.43
N ILE A 143 11.51 0.08 -11.12
CA ILE A 143 12.33 0.86 -10.18
C ILE A 143 13.69 0.22 -9.89
N PHE A 144 13.98 -0.97 -10.45
CA PHE A 144 15.24 -1.68 -10.14
C PHE A 144 16.46 -0.90 -10.59
N ALA A 145 16.44 -0.26 -11.77
CA ALA A 145 17.53 0.60 -12.22
C ALA A 145 17.79 1.76 -11.25
N SER A 146 16.73 2.40 -10.72
CA SER A 146 16.84 3.46 -9.72
C SER A 146 17.44 2.97 -8.39
N ILE A 147 17.03 1.79 -7.92
CA ILE A 147 17.56 1.16 -6.70
C ILE A 147 19.03 0.80 -6.88
N GLU A 148 19.35 0.13 -8.00
CA GLU A 148 20.70 -0.28 -8.35
C GLU A 148 21.66 0.91 -8.34
N TRP A 149 21.31 1.98 -9.05
CA TRP A 149 22.12 3.18 -9.11
C TRP A 149 22.34 3.79 -7.71
N MET A 150 21.28 3.90 -6.90
CA MET A 150 21.40 4.42 -5.53
C MET A 150 22.36 3.57 -4.69
N VAL A 151 22.21 2.24 -4.70
CA VAL A 151 23.09 1.34 -3.94
C VAL A 151 24.53 1.40 -4.45
N GLN A 152 24.75 1.49 -5.76
CA GLN A 152 26.08 1.67 -6.35
C GLN A 152 26.76 2.96 -5.90
N GLN A 153 25.99 4.04 -5.71
CA GLN A 153 26.51 5.30 -5.16
C GLN A 153 26.73 5.28 -3.64
N GLY A 154 26.50 4.14 -2.97
CA GLY A 154 26.60 4.03 -1.51
C GLY A 154 25.41 4.66 -0.77
N LYS A 155 24.33 4.97 -1.49
CA LYS A 155 23.12 5.59 -0.96
C LYS A 155 22.15 4.56 -0.41
N ARG A 156 21.26 4.99 0.48
CA ARG A 156 20.33 4.14 1.20
C ARG A 156 18.92 4.26 0.64
N VAL A 157 18.26 3.12 0.43
CA VAL A 157 16.93 3.02 -0.16
C VAL A 157 15.94 2.39 0.81
N ALA A 158 14.74 2.96 0.91
CA ALA A 158 13.60 2.30 1.54
C ALA A 158 12.50 1.99 0.53
N ILE A 159 11.91 0.81 0.64
CA ILE A 159 10.65 0.46 -0.02
C ILE A 159 9.60 0.31 1.08
N ALA A 160 8.68 1.26 1.14
CA ALA A 160 7.61 1.32 2.11
C ALA A 160 6.30 0.79 1.50
N ALA A 161 5.62 -0.11 2.22
CA ALA A 161 4.29 -0.59 1.83
C ALA A 161 3.28 -0.44 2.99
N PRO A 162 1.99 -0.24 2.71
CA PRO A 162 0.98 0.01 3.74
C PRO A 162 0.67 -1.23 4.60
N ARG A 163 0.90 -2.44 4.10
CA ARG A 163 0.49 -3.70 4.73
C ARG A 163 1.67 -4.67 4.89
N ILE A 164 1.62 -5.49 5.93
CA ILE A 164 2.63 -6.52 6.21
C ILE A 164 2.72 -7.54 5.08
N ASP A 165 1.57 -8.02 4.60
CA ASP A 165 1.51 -9.04 3.54
C ASP A 165 2.28 -8.61 2.28
N VAL A 166 2.24 -7.31 1.94
CA VAL A 166 2.96 -6.73 0.80
C VAL A 166 4.46 -6.71 1.04
N CYS A 167 4.92 -6.32 2.24
CA CYS A 167 6.34 -6.37 2.59
C CYS A 167 6.89 -7.81 2.53
N VAL A 168 6.12 -8.78 3.03
CA VAL A 168 6.47 -10.21 3.04
C VAL A 168 6.50 -10.78 1.62
N GLU A 169 5.66 -10.29 0.71
CA GLU A 169 5.69 -10.65 -0.73
C GLU A 169 6.86 -9.98 -1.46
N LEU A 170 7.16 -8.71 -1.18
CA LEU A 170 8.21 -7.93 -1.83
C LEU A 170 9.62 -8.39 -1.42
N ALA A 171 9.83 -8.76 -0.16
CA ALA A 171 11.14 -9.17 0.36
C ALA A 171 11.82 -10.30 -0.42
N PRO A 172 11.20 -11.48 -0.63
CA PRO A 172 11.83 -12.54 -1.41
C PRO A 172 12.06 -12.13 -2.87
N ARG A 173 11.15 -11.34 -3.46
CA ARG A 173 11.29 -10.84 -4.84
C ARG A 173 12.48 -9.89 -5.00
N LEU A 174 12.65 -8.98 -4.05
CA LEU A 174 13.82 -8.08 -4.01
C LEU A 174 15.09 -8.82 -3.66
N LYS A 175 15.03 -9.89 -2.87
CA LYS A 175 16.20 -10.75 -2.60
C LYS A 175 16.64 -11.55 -3.82
N GLU A 176 15.69 -12.03 -4.63
CA GLU A 176 15.96 -12.65 -5.93
C GLU A 176 16.58 -11.64 -6.92
N ALA A 177 16.06 -10.41 -6.95
CA ALA A 177 16.57 -9.35 -7.83
C ALA A 177 17.91 -8.76 -7.38
N PHE A 178 18.17 -8.64 -6.08
CA PHE A 178 19.39 -8.05 -5.51
C PHE A 178 20.05 -9.02 -4.50
N PRO A 179 20.57 -10.17 -4.95
CA PRO A 179 21.05 -11.24 -4.08
C PRO A 179 22.25 -10.80 -3.22
N THR A 180 23.13 -9.95 -3.77
CA THR A 180 24.35 -9.43 -3.14
C THR A 180 24.12 -8.17 -2.29
N VAL A 181 22.91 -7.61 -2.29
CA VAL A 181 22.55 -6.45 -1.47
C VAL A 181 21.95 -6.94 -0.15
N GLU A 182 22.43 -6.39 0.94
CA GLU A 182 21.89 -6.68 2.27
C GLU A 182 20.53 -6.01 2.45
N GLN A 183 19.58 -6.73 3.04
CA GLN A 183 18.19 -6.30 3.17
C GLN A 183 17.69 -6.50 4.60
N ASN A 184 16.83 -5.60 5.07
CA ASN A 184 16.17 -5.72 6.38
C ASN A 184 14.69 -5.41 6.21
N VAL A 185 13.84 -6.30 6.73
CA VAL A 185 12.39 -6.23 6.59
C VAL A 185 11.78 -5.83 7.93
N LEU A 186 11.09 -4.69 7.97
CA LEU A 186 10.56 -4.09 9.19
C LEU A 186 9.04 -4.03 9.16
N HIS A 187 8.41 -4.75 10.08
CA HIS A 187 6.96 -4.66 10.34
C HIS A 187 6.67 -4.97 11.81
N SER A 188 5.42 -4.82 12.26
CA SER A 188 5.06 -5.06 13.67
C SER A 188 5.20 -6.53 14.12
N GLN A 189 5.43 -7.46 13.19
CA GLN A 189 5.61 -8.89 13.43
C GLN A 189 7.02 -9.37 13.08
N SER A 190 7.95 -8.47 12.73
CA SER A 190 9.31 -8.88 12.40
C SER A 190 10.05 -9.23 13.69
N GLU A 191 10.53 -10.47 13.80
CA GLU A 191 11.38 -10.90 14.92
C GLU A 191 12.78 -10.26 14.83
N GLU A 192 13.25 -10.02 13.60
CA GLU A 192 14.47 -9.28 13.37
C GLU A 192 14.29 -7.81 13.75
N GLY A 193 15.16 -7.34 14.63
CA GLY A 193 15.28 -5.94 14.97
C GLY A 193 15.81 -5.10 13.81
N TYR A 194 15.84 -3.78 14.03
CA TYR A 194 16.44 -2.84 13.09
C TYR A 194 17.92 -3.16 12.83
N LYS A 195 18.27 -3.27 11.56
CA LYS A 195 19.66 -3.30 11.08
C LYS A 195 19.89 -2.21 10.05
N ARG A 196 21.04 -1.55 10.10
CA ARG A 196 21.42 -0.54 9.13
C ARG A 196 21.94 -1.21 7.87
N VAL A 197 21.13 -1.21 6.80
CA VAL A 197 21.42 -1.87 5.52
C VAL A 197 21.12 -0.96 4.33
N PRO A 198 21.71 -1.21 3.14
CA PRO A 198 21.49 -0.39 1.94
C PRO A 198 20.04 -0.39 1.46
N LEU A 199 19.33 -1.53 1.58
CA LEU A 199 17.96 -1.69 1.14
C LEU A 199 17.04 -2.09 2.31
N THR A 200 16.17 -1.19 2.73
CA THR A 200 15.19 -1.46 3.80
C THR A 200 13.79 -1.65 3.21
N ILE A 201 13.09 -2.70 3.61
CA ILE A 201 11.69 -2.94 3.23
C ILE A 201 10.86 -2.78 4.48
N ALA A 202 9.88 -1.90 4.49
CA ALA A 202 9.21 -1.53 5.73
C ALA A 202 7.72 -1.28 5.54
N THR A 203 6.92 -1.50 6.58
CA THR A 203 5.58 -0.91 6.55
C THR A 203 5.67 0.61 6.66
N THR A 204 4.74 1.36 6.06
CA THR A 204 4.72 2.83 6.13
C THR A 204 4.73 3.36 7.57
N HIS A 205 4.13 2.61 8.51
CA HIS A 205 4.19 2.92 9.94
C HIS A 205 5.61 2.88 10.53
N GLN A 206 6.48 1.98 10.07
CA GLN A 206 7.86 1.93 10.55
C GLN A 206 8.66 3.17 10.15
N MET A 207 8.21 3.93 9.13
CA MET A 207 8.86 5.16 8.70
C MET A 207 8.88 6.24 9.79
N LEU A 208 7.96 6.16 10.77
CA LEU A 208 7.94 7.06 11.92
C LEU A 208 9.23 7.02 12.75
N ARG A 209 9.98 5.91 12.67
CA ARG A 209 11.22 5.68 13.42
C ARG A 209 12.47 6.21 12.73
N PHE A 210 12.34 6.79 11.53
CA PHE A 210 13.46 7.26 10.72
C PHE A 210 13.47 8.78 10.59
N TYR A 211 14.69 9.34 10.55
CA TYR A 211 14.94 10.76 10.36
C TYR A 211 16.11 10.94 9.40
N ARG A 212 15.87 11.56 8.24
CA ARG A 212 16.91 11.84 7.24
C ARG A 212 17.85 10.65 6.98
N ALA A 213 17.26 9.47 6.82
CA ALA A 213 17.97 8.20 6.71
C ALA A 213 18.15 7.77 5.26
N PHE A 214 17.14 8.01 4.42
CA PHE A 214 17.07 7.46 3.08
C PHE A 214 17.29 8.53 2.01
N ASP A 215 18.06 8.18 0.99
CA ASP A 215 18.25 8.98 -0.22
C ASP A 215 17.12 8.74 -1.24
N LEU A 216 16.51 7.55 -1.20
CA LEU A 216 15.33 7.19 -1.98
C LEU A 216 14.32 6.49 -1.08
N VAL A 217 13.08 6.98 -1.05
CA VAL A 217 11.95 6.25 -0.50
C VAL A 217 10.95 5.97 -1.62
N VAL A 218 10.68 4.70 -1.84
CA VAL A 218 9.65 4.20 -2.75
C VAL A 218 8.45 3.80 -1.92
N ILE A 219 7.28 4.36 -2.18
CA ILE A 219 6.04 3.91 -1.56
C ILE A 219 5.27 3.08 -2.57
N ASP A 220 5.08 1.79 -2.29
CA ASP A 220 4.18 0.92 -3.06
C ASP A 220 2.77 0.93 -2.48
N GLU A 221 1.76 0.77 -3.33
CA GLU A 221 0.34 0.84 -2.98
C GLU A 221 -0.08 2.12 -2.20
N THR A 222 0.37 3.29 -2.65
CA THR A 222 0.11 4.61 -2.01
C THR A 222 -1.37 4.95 -1.82
N ASP A 223 -2.23 4.28 -2.56
CA ASP A 223 -3.68 4.37 -2.58
C ASP A 223 -4.37 3.38 -1.62
N SER A 224 -3.60 2.71 -0.76
CA SER A 224 -4.09 1.75 0.24
C SER A 224 -4.14 2.34 1.63
N PHE A 225 -5.19 1.98 2.36
CA PHE A 225 -5.20 2.10 3.81
C PHE A 225 -4.06 1.24 4.40
N PRO A 226 -3.31 1.74 5.40
CA PRO A 226 -3.53 2.93 6.23
C PRO A 226 -2.84 4.20 5.74
N TYR A 227 -2.07 4.14 4.65
CA TYR A 227 -1.27 5.28 4.16
C TYR A 227 -2.13 6.35 3.51
N ARG A 228 -3.15 5.93 2.73
CA ARG A 228 -4.08 6.83 2.07
C ARG A 228 -4.70 7.83 3.06
N ASP A 229 -4.66 9.10 2.70
CA ASP A 229 -5.26 10.22 3.43
C ASP A 229 -4.82 10.33 4.91
N ASN A 230 -3.64 9.77 5.24
CA ASN A 230 -3.08 9.77 6.57
C ASN A 230 -1.87 10.71 6.68
N GLU A 231 -2.13 11.93 7.13
CA GLU A 231 -1.12 12.99 7.26
C GLU A 231 0.09 12.58 8.11
N LEU A 232 -0.12 11.76 9.15
CA LEU A 232 0.94 11.28 10.02
C LEU A 232 1.91 10.37 9.26
N LEU A 233 1.42 9.47 8.42
CA LEU A 233 2.27 8.57 7.63
C LEU A 233 2.93 9.30 6.46
N ILE A 234 2.23 10.26 5.84
CA ILE A 234 2.83 11.14 4.84
C ILE A 234 4.02 11.90 5.45
N ARG A 235 3.81 12.57 6.60
CA ARG A 235 4.87 13.27 7.33
C ARG A 235 6.01 12.34 7.72
N ALA A 236 5.70 11.11 8.16
CA ALA A 236 6.72 10.12 8.53
C ALA A 236 7.66 9.80 7.37
N VAL A 237 7.12 9.59 6.17
CA VAL A 237 7.92 9.31 4.98
C VAL A 237 8.77 10.52 4.58
N HIS A 238 8.19 11.72 4.53
CA HIS A 238 8.96 12.94 4.22
C HIS A 238 10.10 13.18 5.21
N ARG A 239 9.87 12.90 6.50
CA ARG A 239 10.88 13.06 7.54
C ARG A 239 11.98 11.99 7.48
N ALA A 240 11.65 10.79 7.01
CA ALA A 240 12.61 9.70 6.83
C ALA A 240 13.58 9.96 5.66
N LEU A 241 13.18 10.78 4.69
CA LEU A 241 14.01 11.22 3.57
C LEU A 241 15.04 12.27 4.00
N LYS A 242 16.21 12.22 3.36
CA LYS A 242 17.21 13.30 3.39
C LYS A 242 16.71 14.53 2.63
N GLU A 243 17.33 15.69 2.88
CA GLU A 243 16.93 16.96 2.27
C GLU A 243 17.05 16.97 0.74
N ASP A 244 18.04 16.25 0.20
CA ASP A 244 18.28 16.05 -1.23
C ASP A 244 17.71 14.72 -1.75
N GLY A 245 16.86 14.07 -0.95
CA GLY A 245 16.29 12.76 -1.26
C GLY A 245 15.18 12.79 -2.31
N CYS A 246 14.92 11.61 -2.88
CA CYS A 246 13.85 11.40 -3.86
C CYS A 246 12.73 10.56 -3.25
N LEU A 247 11.48 11.02 -3.39
CA LEU A 247 10.28 10.28 -3.03
C LEU A 247 9.58 9.78 -4.29
N MET A 248 9.42 8.46 -4.41
CA MET A 248 8.77 7.83 -5.55
C MET A 248 7.48 7.12 -5.12
N TYR A 249 6.37 7.46 -5.76
CA TYR A 249 5.06 6.86 -5.51
C TYR A 249 4.75 5.83 -6.59
N LEU A 250 4.41 4.61 -6.19
CA LEU A 250 3.97 3.54 -7.09
C LEU A 250 2.48 3.28 -6.84
N THR A 251 1.66 3.43 -7.88
CA THR A 251 0.24 3.10 -7.79
C THR A 251 -0.38 2.85 -9.16
N ALA A 252 -1.47 2.07 -9.17
CA ALA A 252 -2.33 1.95 -10.33
C ALA A 252 -3.46 2.99 -10.35
N THR A 253 -3.81 3.57 -9.20
CA THR A 253 -4.97 4.44 -9.02
C THR A 253 -4.60 5.59 -8.08
N PRO A 254 -4.03 6.69 -8.59
CA PRO A 254 -3.58 7.80 -7.76
C PRO A 254 -4.74 8.42 -7.00
N SER A 255 -4.49 8.83 -5.75
CA SER A 255 -5.50 9.51 -4.94
C SER A 255 -5.86 10.88 -5.52
N GLN A 256 -7.03 11.42 -5.16
CA GLN A 256 -7.43 12.78 -5.56
C GLN A 256 -6.40 13.85 -5.16
N MET A 257 -5.69 13.65 -4.05
CA MET A 257 -4.60 14.52 -3.64
C MET A 257 -3.46 14.48 -4.66
N LEU A 258 -2.96 13.28 -5.02
CA LEU A 258 -1.89 13.12 -6.00
C LEU A 258 -2.30 13.67 -7.37
N GLU A 259 -3.53 13.43 -7.81
CA GLU A 259 -4.05 14.00 -9.07
C GLU A 259 -4.08 15.53 -9.07
N LYS A 260 -4.45 16.17 -7.96
CA LYS A 260 -4.42 17.63 -7.85
C LYS A 260 -2.99 18.16 -7.94
N ARG A 261 -2.05 17.51 -7.26
CA ARG A 261 -0.63 17.88 -7.28
C ARG A 261 -0.02 17.69 -8.67
N LEU A 262 -0.40 16.63 -9.39
CA LEU A 262 -0.04 16.41 -10.80
C LEU A 262 -0.53 17.56 -11.69
N LYS A 263 -1.80 17.94 -11.57
CA LYS A 263 -2.38 19.04 -12.35
C LYS A 263 -1.69 20.38 -12.08
N ARG A 264 -1.18 20.57 -10.86
CA ARG A 264 -0.39 21.75 -10.46
C ARG A 264 1.09 21.67 -10.82
N LYS A 265 1.55 20.56 -11.40
CA LYS A 265 2.96 20.28 -11.72
C LYS A 265 3.88 20.28 -10.48
N GLU A 266 3.34 19.94 -9.32
CA GLU A 266 4.09 19.81 -8.07
C GLU A 266 4.85 18.47 -7.97
N LEU A 267 4.50 17.50 -8.82
CA LEU A 267 5.25 16.24 -8.97
C LEU A 267 5.35 15.85 -10.45
N SER A 268 6.40 15.10 -10.77
CA SER A 268 6.60 14.50 -12.08
C SER A 268 5.88 13.14 -12.18
N VAL A 269 5.58 12.68 -13.41
CA VAL A 269 4.82 11.43 -13.62
C VAL A 269 5.34 10.62 -14.79
N SER A 270 5.45 9.31 -14.56
CA SER A 270 5.69 8.27 -15.56
C SER A 270 4.44 7.41 -15.66
N LEU A 271 3.79 7.37 -16.83
CA LEU A 271 2.51 6.67 -17.03
C LEU A 271 2.68 5.41 -17.88
N LEU A 272 2.27 4.26 -17.33
CA LEU A 272 2.12 2.99 -18.04
C LEU A 272 0.64 2.54 -18.04
N PRO A 273 -0.14 2.91 -19.07
CA PRO A 273 -1.55 2.56 -19.14
C PRO A 273 -1.80 1.11 -19.59
N GLU A 274 -0.78 0.42 -20.10
CA GLU A 274 -0.90 -0.93 -20.62
C GLU A 274 -0.35 -2.03 -19.69
N ARG A 275 -0.95 -3.22 -19.77
CA ARG A 275 -0.42 -4.43 -19.14
C ARG A 275 0.73 -5.02 -19.94
N TYR A 276 1.56 -5.83 -19.30
CA TYR A 276 2.68 -6.53 -19.93
C TYR A 276 2.25 -7.36 -21.17
N HIS A 277 1.05 -7.95 -21.15
CA HIS A 277 0.49 -8.71 -22.27
C HIS A 277 -0.31 -7.85 -23.28
N LYS A 278 -0.31 -6.52 -23.13
CA LYS A 278 -0.90 -5.54 -24.05
C LYS A 278 -2.40 -5.70 -24.32
N LYS A 279 -3.16 -6.43 -23.51
CA LYS A 279 -4.63 -6.51 -23.63
C LYS A 279 -5.29 -5.44 -22.74
N PRO A 280 -6.45 -4.89 -23.14
CA PRO A 280 -7.13 -3.86 -22.38
C PRO A 280 -7.57 -4.36 -21.01
N LEU A 281 -7.72 -3.44 -20.07
CA LEU A 281 -8.39 -3.67 -18.80
C LEU A 281 -9.86 -4.00 -19.05
N VAL A 282 -10.41 -4.94 -18.28
CA VAL A 282 -11.83 -5.28 -18.33
C VAL A 282 -12.64 -4.12 -17.76
N VAL A 283 -13.53 -3.55 -18.58
CA VAL A 283 -14.43 -2.47 -18.17
C VAL A 283 -15.60 -3.06 -17.38
N PRO A 284 -15.84 -2.61 -16.14
CA PRO A 284 -16.95 -3.10 -15.32
C PRO A 284 -18.32 -2.78 -15.90
N THR A 285 -19.27 -3.71 -15.75
CA THR A 285 -20.69 -3.45 -16.01
C THR A 285 -21.42 -3.11 -14.71
N MET A 286 -22.50 -2.33 -14.79
CA MET A 286 -23.34 -1.99 -13.64
C MET A 286 -24.66 -2.76 -13.69
N SER A 287 -25.06 -3.38 -12.58
CA SER A 287 -26.31 -4.15 -12.48
C SER A 287 -27.09 -3.81 -11.22
N TYR A 288 -28.35 -3.37 -11.36
CA TYR A 288 -29.19 -3.00 -10.23
C TYR A 288 -29.75 -4.23 -9.52
N ILE A 289 -29.60 -4.31 -8.19
CA ILE A 289 -30.05 -5.45 -7.37
C ILE A 289 -31.07 -5.09 -6.28
N GLY A 290 -31.35 -3.80 -6.09
CA GLY A 290 -32.16 -3.31 -4.99
C GLY A 290 -31.52 -3.57 -3.61
N ASP A 291 -32.34 -3.62 -2.57
CA ASP A 291 -31.89 -3.86 -1.20
C ASP A 291 -31.48 -5.33 -0.98
N LEU A 292 -30.16 -5.55 -0.92
CA LEU A 292 -29.54 -6.85 -0.64
C LEU A 292 -29.90 -7.37 0.75
N GLU A 293 -29.82 -6.54 1.78
CA GLU A 293 -30.00 -6.97 3.18
C GLU A 293 -31.40 -7.51 3.41
N LYS A 294 -32.42 -6.86 2.81
CA LYS A 294 -33.80 -7.34 2.84
C LYS A 294 -33.97 -8.71 2.20
N LYS A 295 -33.19 -9.04 1.17
CA LYS A 295 -33.18 -10.37 0.54
C LYS A 295 -32.42 -11.40 1.39
N LEU A 296 -31.27 -11.02 1.95
CA LEU A 296 -30.47 -11.88 2.82
C LEU A 296 -31.22 -12.27 4.10
N LYS A 297 -32.03 -11.38 4.68
CA LYS A 297 -32.95 -11.72 5.79
C LYS A 297 -33.91 -12.86 5.45
N LYS A 298 -34.26 -13.01 4.17
CA LYS A 298 -35.09 -14.12 3.65
C LYS A 298 -34.25 -15.33 3.19
N LYS A 299 -32.95 -15.35 3.49
CA LYS A 299 -31.95 -16.35 3.06
C LYS A 299 -31.93 -16.54 1.53
N LYS A 300 -32.06 -15.44 0.78
CA LYS A 300 -32.00 -15.42 -0.70
C LYS A 300 -31.05 -14.33 -1.18
N VAL A 301 -30.36 -14.54 -2.29
CA VAL A 301 -29.68 -13.46 -3.02
C VAL A 301 -30.57 -12.84 -4.12
N PRO A 302 -30.32 -11.60 -4.55
CA PRO A 302 -31.02 -10.99 -5.68
C PRO A 302 -30.84 -11.79 -6.99
N LYS A 303 -31.87 -11.79 -7.85
CA LYS A 303 -31.86 -12.56 -9.12
C LYS A 303 -30.62 -12.28 -10.02
N PRO A 304 -30.14 -11.03 -10.19
CA PRO A 304 -28.95 -10.79 -10.99
C PRO A 304 -27.68 -11.45 -10.42
N VAL A 305 -27.50 -11.37 -9.09
CA VAL A 305 -26.39 -12.04 -8.40
C VAL A 305 -26.52 -13.56 -8.51
N GLN A 306 -27.74 -14.07 -8.35
CA GLN A 306 -28.03 -15.50 -8.49
C GLN A 306 -27.61 -16.02 -9.88
N ARG A 307 -28.05 -15.34 -10.95
CA ARG A 307 -27.71 -15.71 -12.34
C ARG A 307 -26.20 -15.71 -12.59
N PHE A 308 -25.51 -14.67 -12.13
CA PHE A 308 -24.06 -14.57 -12.25
C PHE A 308 -23.36 -15.79 -11.62
N ILE A 309 -23.76 -16.17 -10.39
CA ILE A 309 -23.18 -17.33 -9.71
C ILE A 309 -23.53 -18.63 -10.43
N GLU A 310 -24.78 -18.83 -10.83
CA GLU A 310 -25.24 -20.04 -11.54
C GLU A 310 -24.47 -20.26 -12.85
N GLU A 311 -24.30 -19.21 -13.64
CA GLU A 311 -23.59 -19.28 -14.91
C GLU A 311 -22.12 -19.64 -14.71
N HIS A 312 -21.44 -18.99 -13.77
CA HIS A 312 -20.02 -19.22 -13.48
C HIS A 312 -19.76 -20.62 -12.92
N VAL A 313 -20.56 -21.08 -11.96
CA VAL A 313 -20.45 -22.43 -11.40
C VAL A 313 -20.71 -23.48 -12.48
N ARG A 314 -21.71 -23.26 -13.36
CA ARG A 314 -22.03 -24.16 -14.47
C ARG A 314 -20.87 -24.31 -15.46
N VAL A 315 -20.22 -23.20 -15.83
CA VAL A 315 -19.06 -23.23 -16.75
C VAL A 315 -17.73 -23.52 -16.04
N ARG A 316 -17.76 -23.81 -14.72
CA ARG A 316 -16.58 -23.99 -13.85
C ARG A 316 -15.57 -22.83 -13.95
N LYS A 317 -16.07 -21.62 -14.15
CA LYS A 317 -15.25 -20.40 -14.18
C LYS A 317 -15.18 -19.82 -12.78
N ARG A 318 -13.97 -19.73 -12.26
CA ARG A 318 -13.73 -19.24 -10.90
C ARG A 318 -13.97 -17.75 -10.80
N PHE A 319 -14.49 -17.29 -9.67
CA PHE A 319 -14.68 -15.86 -9.44
C PHE A 319 -14.46 -15.43 -7.98
N LEU A 320 -14.31 -14.12 -7.78
CA LEU A 320 -14.30 -13.49 -6.45
C LEU A 320 -15.56 -12.64 -6.29
N LEU A 321 -16.22 -12.77 -5.14
CA LEU A 321 -17.38 -11.97 -4.77
C LEU A 321 -17.00 -11.04 -3.61
N PHE A 322 -16.98 -9.74 -3.87
CA PHE A 322 -16.66 -8.72 -2.88
C PHE A 322 -17.93 -8.21 -2.18
N VAL A 323 -17.88 -8.12 -0.85
CA VAL A 323 -18.90 -7.48 0.00
C VAL A 323 -18.26 -6.32 0.79
N PRO A 324 -19.02 -5.26 1.12
CA PRO A 324 -18.43 -4.05 1.71
C PRO A 324 -17.95 -4.27 3.14
N ARG A 325 -18.70 -5.06 3.93
CA ARG A 325 -18.51 -5.19 5.38
C ARG A 325 -18.46 -6.65 5.84
N ILE A 326 -17.64 -6.92 6.86
CA ILE A 326 -17.51 -8.25 7.49
C ILE A 326 -18.85 -8.75 8.01
N THR A 327 -19.71 -7.85 8.49
CA THR A 327 -21.05 -8.18 9.00
C THR A 327 -21.97 -8.81 7.95
N LEU A 328 -21.70 -8.61 6.66
CA LEU A 328 -22.48 -9.22 5.58
C LEU A 328 -22.01 -10.63 5.20
N LEU A 329 -20.82 -11.06 5.62
CA LEU A 329 -20.27 -12.37 5.28
C LEU A 329 -21.13 -13.53 5.80
N GLY A 330 -21.55 -13.48 7.07
CA GLY A 330 -22.41 -14.52 7.64
C GLY A 330 -23.77 -14.62 6.93
N PRO A 331 -24.53 -13.51 6.80
CA PRO A 331 -25.80 -13.53 6.09
C PRO A 331 -25.71 -13.97 4.62
N ILE A 332 -24.68 -13.53 3.88
CA ILE A 332 -24.51 -13.92 2.47
C ILE A 332 -24.11 -15.40 2.37
N GLU A 333 -23.21 -15.89 3.22
CA GLU A 333 -22.83 -17.29 3.26
C GLU A 333 -24.04 -18.19 3.52
N ALA A 334 -24.88 -17.85 4.50
CA ALA A 334 -26.08 -18.61 4.81
C ALA A 334 -27.08 -18.66 3.64
N ALA A 335 -27.21 -17.56 2.88
CA ALA A 335 -28.05 -17.53 1.69
C ALA A 335 -27.45 -18.37 0.54
N LEU A 336 -26.14 -18.25 0.32
CA LEU A 336 -25.44 -18.96 -0.75
C LEU A 336 -25.37 -20.47 -0.49
N ARG A 337 -25.05 -20.92 0.73
CA ARG A 337 -25.05 -22.36 1.09
C ARG A 337 -26.43 -23.00 0.92
N ARG A 338 -27.51 -22.24 1.14
CA ARG A 338 -28.88 -22.71 0.91
C ARG A 338 -29.22 -22.86 -0.57
N GLN A 339 -28.81 -21.90 -1.41
CA GLN A 339 -29.18 -21.83 -2.83
C GLN A 339 -28.23 -22.64 -3.73
N PHE A 340 -26.97 -22.78 -3.34
CA PHE A 340 -25.89 -23.37 -4.14
C PHE A 340 -25.20 -24.51 -3.39
N GLN A 341 -25.95 -25.56 -3.06
CA GLN A 341 -25.45 -26.68 -2.25
C GLN A 341 -24.28 -27.44 -2.89
N ASN A 342 -24.20 -27.41 -4.23
CA ASN A 342 -23.17 -28.10 -4.99
C ASN A 342 -21.92 -27.24 -5.26
N ALA A 343 -21.96 -25.95 -4.95
CA ALA A 343 -20.84 -25.05 -5.20
C ALA A 343 -19.83 -25.09 -4.04
N LYS A 344 -18.55 -25.17 -4.38
CA LYS A 344 -17.44 -25.15 -3.42
C LYS A 344 -17.00 -23.71 -3.21
N PHE A 345 -17.32 -23.11 -2.07
CA PHE A 345 -16.91 -21.75 -1.76
C PHE A 345 -16.63 -21.56 -0.27
N GLU A 346 -15.83 -20.54 0.02
CA GLU A 346 -15.48 -20.12 1.37
C GLU A 346 -15.60 -18.59 1.51
N THR A 347 -15.66 -18.08 2.74
CA THR A 347 -15.60 -16.65 3.05
C THR A 347 -14.21 -16.26 3.56
N VAL A 348 -13.72 -15.05 3.27
CA VAL A 348 -12.45 -14.52 3.79
C VAL A 348 -12.58 -13.08 4.29
N SER A 349 -12.11 -12.83 5.52
CA SER A 349 -12.04 -11.49 6.13
C SER A 349 -10.74 -11.22 6.88
N SER A 350 -10.54 -9.97 7.32
CA SER A 350 -9.36 -9.55 8.11
C SER A 350 -9.27 -10.16 9.50
N LYS A 351 -10.34 -10.78 10.01
CA LYS A 351 -10.40 -11.38 11.35
C LYS A 351 -10.16 -12.90 11.34
N GLU A 352 -9.95 -13.50 10.18
CA GLU A 352 -9.88 -14.96 10.06
C GLU A 352 -8.47 -15.52 10.20
N ILE A 353 -8.32 -16.48 11.10
CA ILE A 353 -7.07 -17.19 11.39
C ILE A 353 -6.64 -18.04 10.17
N TYR A 354 -7.59 -18.67 9.47
CA TYR A 354 -7.34 -19.58 8.34
C TYR A 354 -7.28 -18.91 6.97
N ARG A 355 -7.06 -17.58 6.92
CA ARG A 355 -7.04 -16.78 5.69
C ARG A 355 -6.09 -17.37 4.62
N GLN A 356 -4.86 -17.72 5.02
CA GLN A 356 -3.85 -18.23 4.09
C GLN A 356 -4.24 -19.57 3.48
N GLU A 357 -4.85 -20.45 4.26
CA GLU A 357 -5.30 -21.76 3.78
C GLU A 357 -6.41 -21.62 2.73
N ARG A 358 -7.42 -20.79 2.98
CA ARG A 358 -8.52 -20.53 2.04
C ARG A 358 -8.03 -19.92 0.73
N ILE A 359 -7.09 -18.97 0.81
CA ILE A 359 -6.44 -18.39 -0.37
C ILE A 359 -5.68 -19.48 -1.17
N ALA A 360 -4.95 -20.36 -0.48
CA ALA A 360 -4.24 -21.46 -1.12
C ALA A 360 -5.19 -22.45 -1.81
N GLN A 361 -6.33 -22.78 -1.20
CA GLN A 361 -7.36 -23.63 -1.80
C GLN A 361 -7.95 -23.01 -3.08
N MET A 362 -8.24 -21.71 -3.07
CA MET A 362 -8.71 -20.99 -4.27
C MET A 362 -7.65 -20.97 -5.38
N ARG A 363 -6.38 -20.72 -5.03
CA ARG A 363 -5.25 -20.74 -5.97
C ARG A 363 -5.07 -22.13 -6.61
N ALA A 364 -5.19 -23.18 -5.82
CA ALA A 364 -5.13 -24.58 -6.26
C ALA A 364 -6.36 -25.05 -7.06
N GLY A 365 -7.39 -24.19 -7.25
CA GLY A 365 -8.59 -24.54 -8.00
C GLY A 365 -9.53 -25.51 -7.28
N LYS A 366 -9.42 -25.63 -5.95
CA LYS A 366 -10.30 -26.49 -5.14
C LYS A 366 -11.67 -25.86 -4.87
N LEU A 367 -11.77 -24.53 -4.99
CA LEU A 367 -12.97 -23.74 -4.80
C LEU A 367 -13.46 -23.17 -6.14
N ASP A 368 -14.77 -23.11 -6.31
CA ASP A 368 -15.44 -22.45 -7.43
C ASP A 368 -15.37 -20.92 -7.24
N PHE A 369 -15.58 -20.41 -6.03
CA PHE A 369 -15.47 -18.99 -5.75
C PHE A 369 -15.11 -18.69 -4.30
N LEU A 370 -14.69 -17.44 -4.07
CA LEU A 370 -14.37 -16.92 -2.75
C LEU A 370 -15.18 -15.66 -2.47
N VAL A 371 -15.84 -15.61 -1.32
CA VAL A 371 -16.55 -14.41 -0.86
C VAL A 371 -15.64 -13.64 0.08
N THR A 372 -15.40 -12.36 -0.16
CA THR A 372 -14.41 -11.61 0.61
C THR A 372 -14.77 -10.14 0.77
N THR A 373 -14.16 -9.47 1.74
CA THR A 373 -14.22 -8.01 1.82
C THR A 373 -13.14 -7.35 0.97
N THR A 374 -12.94 -6.04 1.11
CA THR A 374 -11.83 -5.29 0.51
C THR A 374 -10.43 -5.79 0.91
N ILE A 375 -10.32 -6.76 1.83
CA ILE A 375 -9.02 -7.34 2.20
C ILE A 375 -8.28 -7.95 1.00
N LEU A 376 -9.00 -8.64 0.12
CA LEU A 376 -8.44 -9.20 -1.10
C LEU A 376 -8.55 -8.25 -2.28
N GLU A 377 -8.69 -6.94 -2.09
CA GLU A 377 -8.60 -5.97 -3.19
C GLU A 377 -7.16 -5.89 -3.74
N ARG A 378 -6.15 -6.18 -2.91
CA ARG A 378 -4.69 -6.16 -3.22
C ARG A 378 -3.95 -7.39 -2.66
N GLY A 379 -2.66 -7.55 -2.98
CA GLY A 379 -1.77 -8.55 -2.34
C GLY A 379 -1.97 -10.04 -2.64
N VAL A 380 -2.83 -10.43 -3.59
CA VAL A 380 -2.96 -11.85 -4.01
C VAL A 380 -3.33 -11.92 -5.49
N THR A 381 -2.74 -12.83 -6.26
CA THR A 381 -3.11 -13.07 -7.67
C THR A 381 -3.77 -14.44 -7.83
N PHE A 382 -4.90 -14.49 -8.54
CA PHE A 382 -5.58 -15.71 -8.95
C PHE A 382 -5.67 -15.74 -10.48
N PRO A 383 -5.15 -16.77 -11.16
CA PRO A 383 -5.20 -16.85 -12.62
C PRO A 383 -6.63 -17.16 -13.10
N GLY A 384 -7.09 -16.42 -14.11
CA GLY A 384 -8.35 -16.69 -14.81
C GLY A 384 -9.61 -16.55 -13.95
N VAL A 385 -9.62 -15.61 -13.01
CA VAL A 385 -10.82 -15.33 -12.20
C VAL A 385 -11.62 -14.16 -12.77
N ASP A 386 -12.95 -14.28 -12.69
CA ASP A 386 -13.89 -13.17 -12.85
C ASP A 386 -14.22 -12.54 -11.49
N VAL A 387 -14.84 -11.38 -11.50
CA VAL A 387 -15.06 -10.62 -10.25
C VAL A 387 -16.44 -9.97 -10.24
N CYS A 388 -17.11 -10.02 -9.09
CA CYS A 388 -18.27 -9.19 -8.84
C CYS A 388 -18.18 -8.47 -7.49
N VAL A 389 -18.75 -7.26 -7.44
CA VAL A 389 -18.84 -6.44 -6.24
C VAL A 389 -20.31 -6.28 -5.90
N VAL A 390 -20.73 -6.78 -4.73
CA VAL A 390 -22.11 -6.65 -4.25
C VAL A 390 -22.22 -5.43 -3.35
N ASN A 391 -23.28 -4.65 -3.52
CA ASN A 391 -23.45 -3.34 -2.89
C ASN A 391 -22.30 -2.38 -3.21
N ALA A 392 -21.90 -2.28 -4.48
CA ALA A 392 -20.83 -1.38 -4.95
C ALA A 392 -21.08 0.13 -4.72
N HIS A 393 -22.24 0.49 -4.18
CA HIS A 393 -22.63 1.87 -3.86
C HIS A 393 -22.26 2.29 -2.44
N GLU A 394 -21.81 1.35 -1.60
CA GLU A 394 -21.40 1.60 -0.22
C GLU A 394 -20.05 2.33 -0.17
N GLU A 395 -19.83 3.09 0.91
CA GLU A 395 -18.67 3.98 1.04
C GLU A 395 -17.33 3.24 1.13
N GLU A 396 -17.34 1.98 1.56
CA GLU A 396 -16.13 1.14 1.57
C GLU A 396 -15.57 0.90 0.16
N PHE A 397 -16.41 1.00 -0.88
CA PHE A 397 -16.01 0.86 -2.28
C PHE A 397 -15.73 2.21 -2.94
N SER A 398 -14.65 2.84 -2.51
CA SER A 398 -14.10 4.02 -3.19
C SER A 398 -13.70 3.71 -4.65
N ARG A 399 -13.50 4.77 -5.45
CA ARG A 399 -13.06 4.66 -6.85
C ARG A 399 -11.80 3.80 -6.99
N GLU A 400 -10.79 4.08 -6.16
CA GLU A 400 -9.51 3.39 -6.18
C GLU A 400 -9.69 1.90 -5.89
N VAL A 401 -10.50 1.56 -4.89
CA VAL A 401 -10.83 0.17 -4.55
C VAL A 401 -11.52 -0.55 -5.70
N LEU A 402 -12.52 0.08 -6.33
CA LEU A 402 -13.26 -0.49 -7.45
C LEU A 402 -12.37 -0.78 -8.66
N VAL A 403 -11.49 0.16 -9.03
CA VAL A 403 -10.55 -0.02 -10.14
C VAL A 403 -9.55 -1.13 -9.84
N GLN A 404 -9.06 -1.25 -8.59
CA GLN A 404 -8.16 -2.33 -8.18
C GLN A 404 -8.83 -3.70 -8.23
N ILE A 405 -10.07 -3.78 -7.76
CA ILE A 405 -10.89 -4.99 -7.83
C ILE A 405 -11.11 -5.40 -9.31
N ALA A 406 -11.49 -4.46 -10.18
CA ALA A 406 -11.62 -4.72 -11.61
C ALA A 406 -10.28 -5.16 -12.24
N GLY A 407 -9.20 -4.55 -11.78
CA GLY A 407 -7.83 -4.86 -12.17
C GLY A 407 -7.35 -6.27 -11.81
N ARG A 408 -8.17 -7.10 -11.13
CA ARG A 408 -7.86 -8.51 -10.87
C ARG A 408 -8.24 -9.44 -12.01
N VAL A 409 -9.19 -9.02 -12.85
CA VAL A 409 -9.64 -9.78 -14.01
C VAL A 409 -8.70 -9.52 -15.18
N GLY A 410 -8.50 -10.54 -16.02
CA GLY A 410 -7.67 -10.41 -17.23
C GLY A 410 -6.18 -10.26 -16.95
N ARG A 411 -5.68 -10.70 -15.79
CA ARG A 411 -4.32 -10.37 -15.29
C ARG A 411 -3.20 -11.19 -15.94
N THR A 412 -3.52 -12.37 -16.49
CA THR A 412 -2.51 -13.24 -17.10
C THR A 412 -2.66 -13.27 -18.62
N ALA A 413 -1.58 -13.60 -19.34
CA ALA A 413 -1.59 -13.66 -20.79
C ALA A 413 -2.51 -14.78 -21.33
N GLU A 414 -2.66 -15.86 -20.56
CA GLU A 414 -3.50 -17.01 -20.90
C GLU A 414 -4.99 -16.68 -20.73
N CYS A 415 -5.33 -15.84 -19.75
CA CYS A 415 -6.69 -15.39 -19.46
C CYS A 415 -6.74 -13.85 -19.42
N PRO A 416 -6.62 -13.16 -20.56
CA PRO A 416 -6.55 -11.69 -20.61
C PRO A 416 -7.92 -11.02 -20.57
N THR A 417 -8.99 -11.81 -20.71
CA THR A 417 -10.38 -11.35 -20.70
C THR A 417 -11.13 -11.93 -19.51
N GLY A 418 -12.25 -11.33 -19.15
CA GLY A 418 -13.16 -11.85 -18.15
C GLY A 418 -14.32 -10.90 -17.90
N GLU A 419 -15.03 -11.14 -16.82
CA GLU A 419 -16.20 -10.35 -16.44
C GLU A 419 -15.97 -9.62 -15.11
N VAL A 420 -16.33 -8.32 -15.09
CA VAL A 420 -16.40 -7.52 -13.87
C VAL A 420 -17.80 -6.92 -13.75
N VAL A 421 -18.51 -7.22 -12.66
CA VAL A 421 -19.87 -6.69 -12.42
C VAL A 421 -19.95 -5.93 -11.10
N TYR A 422 -20.42 -4.69 -11.15
CA TYR A 422 -20.77 -3.89 -9.99
C TYR A 422 -22.28 -3.97 -9.73
N PHE A 423 -22.68 -4.80 -8.77
CA PHE A 423 -24.05 -4.90 -8.31
C PHE A 423 -24.36 -3.78 -7.30
N HIS A 424 -25.42 -3.02 -7.54
CA HIS A 424 -25.68 -1.80 -6.78
C HIS A 424 -27.17 -1.52 -6.51
N ASN A 425 -27.43 -0.62 -5.55
CA ASN A 425 -28.76 -0.10 -5.22
C ASN A 425 -28.80 1.42 -5.41
N GLY A 426 -28.47 1.87 -6.62
CA GLY A 426 -28.21 3.28 -6.94
C GLY A 426 -26.78 3.51 -7.42
N LYS A 427 -26.58 4.38 -8.41
CA LYS A 427 -25.26 4.64 -8.99
C LYS A 427 -24.57 5.73 -8.17
N THR A 428 -23.30 5.53 -7.82
CA THR A 428 -22.49 6.55 -7.11
C THR A 428 -21.46 7.18 -8.03
N LYS A 429 -20.95 8.35 -7.62
CA LYS A 429 -19.84 9.02 -8.33
C LYS A 429 -18.59 8.13 -8.39
N ALA A 430 -18.28 7.42 -7.30
CA ALA A 430 -17.13 6.52 -7.23
C ALA A 430 -17.18 5.42 -8.32
N MET A 431 -18.34 4.79 -8.51
CA MET A 431 -18.52 3.77 -9.55
C MET A 431 -18.36 4.33 -10.96
N VAL A 432 -18.97 5.50 -11.24
CA VAL A 432 -18.90 6.14 -12.56
C VAL A 432 -17.46 6.57 -12.87
N GLN A 433 -16.76 7.14 -11.88
CA GLN A 433 -15.36 7.53 -12.03
C GLN A 433 -14.45 6.33 -12.24
N ALA A 434 -14.69 5.21 -11.55
CA ALA A 434 -13.90 3.99 -11.71
C ALA A 434 -14.00 3.43 -13.13
N ILE A 435 -15.21 3.33 -13.69
CA ILE A 435 -15.41 2.89 -15.08
C ILE A 435 -14.72 3.84 -16.05
N LYS A 436 -14.93 5.16 -15.89
CA LYS A 436 -14.33 6.17 -16.76
C LYS A 436 -12.80 6.12 -16.72
N GLU A 437 -12.20 5.92 -15.56
CA GLU A 437 -10.74 5.81 -15.42
C GLU A 437 -10.19 4.58 -16.18
N ILE A 438 -10.87 3.44 -16.08
CA ILE A 438 -10.48 2.22 -16.81
C ILE A 438 -10.60 2.44 -18.33
N GLU A 439 -11.67 3.10 -18.78
CA GLU A 439 -11.87 3.46 -20.18
C GLU A 439 -10.79 4.44 -20.69
N ASP A 440 -10.46 5.46 -19.91
CA ASP A 440 -9.43 6.44 -20.24
C ASP A 440 -8.04 5.81 -20.29
N LEU A 441 -7.72 4.89 -19.38
CA LEU A 441 -6.48 4.09 -19.42
C LEU A 441 -6.42 3.22 -20.67
N ASN A 442 -7.50 2.52 -21.00
CA ASN A 442 -7.58 1.73 -22.23
C ASN A 442 -7.38 2.59 -23.49
N ARG A 443 -7.97 3.79 -23.53
CA ARG A 443 -7.81 4.75 -24.63
C ARG A 443 -6.36 5.23 -24.76
N GLN A 444 -5.72 5.57 -23.64
CA GLN A 444 -4.31 6.02 -23.62
C GLN A 444 -3.36 4.90 -24.05
N ALA A 445 -3.63 3.65 -23.66
CA ALA A 445 -2.88 2.49 -24.12
C ALA A 445 -2.99 2.28 -25.64
N LEU A 446 -4.14 2.59 -26.26
CA LEU A 446 -4.31 2.53 -27.71
C LEU A 446 -3.57 3.67 -28.42
N LEU A 447 -3.73 4.91 -27.96
CA LEU A 447 -3.04 6.08 -28.53
C LEU A 447 -1.51 5.93 -28.47
N GLY A 448 -0.98 5.39 -27.36
CA GLY A 448 0.45 5.09 -27.23
C GLY A 448 0.97 3.99 -28.16
N ARG A 449 0.09 3.21 -28.79
CA ARG A 449 0.45 2.21 -29.83
C ARG A 449 0.37 2.78 -31.23
N GLU A 450 -0.57 3.68 -31.48
CA GLU A 450 -0.80 4.31 -32.78
C GLU A 450 0.19 5.45 -33.07
N GLY A 451 0.76 6.08 -32.03
CA GLY A 451 1.81 7.09 -32.16
C GLY A 451 3.23 6.55 -32.37
N LYS A 452 3.38 5.35 -32.95
CA LYS A 452 4.67 4.72 -33.27
C LYS A 452 4.91 4.64 -34.76
#